data_AF-C6PPI4-F1
#
_entry.id   AF-C6PPI4-F1
#
_cell.length_a   1.000
_cell.length_b   1.000
_cell.length_c   1.000
_cell.angle_alpha   90.00
_cell.angle_beta   90.00
_cell.angle_gamma   90.00
#
_symmetry.space_group_name_H-M   'P 1'
#
loop_
_entity.id
_entity.type
_entity.pdbx_description
1 polymer ?
#
loop_
_entity_poly.entity_id
_entity_poly.type
_entity_poly.pdbx_seq_one_letter_code
_entity_poly.pdbx_strand_id
1 'polypeptide(L)'
;MSGIKVNGIDIENDYNKYITDNLNIIDIIEIVLKTPKEIIDDYLKSTVIYLERMLPKLELLVDDIYLGFSKDLWGKFADFFEGLESITRILEMLCDNKKLYHGIDNCIIIKKKLSEEIKNLSEAFKIEDRVYISDLIIYEIKVTLESLYKEINIILNKCNYII
;
A
#
# COMPACT_ATOMS: atom_id res chain seq x y z
N MET A 1 -4.86 -17.30 1.11
CA MET A 1 -6.01 -16.73 0.35
C MET A 1 -7.25 -16.97 1.18
N SER A 2 -8.17 -16.01 1.34
CA SER A 2 -9.49 -16.31 1.93
C SER A 2 -10.38 -16.79 0.79
N GLY A 3 -11.11 -17.89 0.96
CA GLY A 3 -11.88 -18.49 -0.13
C GLY A 3 -12.59 -19.76 0.29
N ILE A 4 -13.31 -20.36 -0.64
CA ILE A 4 -13.99 -21.64 -0.45
C ILE A 4 -13.30 -22.68 -1.31
N LYS A 5 -12.98 -23.82 -0.72
CA LYS A 5 -12.56 -25.03 -1.43
C LYS A 5 -13.68 -26.04 -1.40
N VAL A 6 -13.95 -26.65 -2.55
CA VAL A 6 -14.90 -27.75 -2.66
C VAL A 6 -14.15 -28.98 -3.14
N ASN A 7 -14.15 -30.04 -2.34
CA ASN A 7 -13.36 -31.25 -2.57
C ASN A 7 -11.87 -30.93 -2.86
N GLY A 8 -11.30 -29.95 -2.15
CA GLY A 8 -9.92 -29.50 -2.31
C GLY A 8 -9.65 -28.54 -3.49
N ILE A 9 -10.66 -28.23 -4.32
CA ILE A 9 -10.53 -27.30 -5.45
C ILE A 9 -10.95 -25.90 -5.00
N ASP A 10 -10.06 -24.91 -5.17
CA ASP A 10 -10.37 -23.50 -4.95
C ASP A 10 -11.46 -23.04 -5.93
N ILE A 11 -12.56 -22.51 -5.38
CA ILE A 11 -13.65 -21.96 -6.17
C ILE A 11 -13.46 -20.46 -6.26
N GLU A 12 -13.33 -19.94 -7.48
CA GLU A 12 -13.26 -18.51 -7.73
C GLU A 12 -14.63 -18.01 -8.20
N ASN A 13 -15.25 -17.14 -7.38
CA ASN A 13 -16.53 -16.46 -7.62
C ASN A 13 -17.79 -17.36 -7.66
N ASP A 14 -18.95 -16.73 -7.43
CA ASP A 14 -20.29 -17.33 -7.47
C ASP A 14 -20.43 -18.69 -6.75
N TYR A 15 -19.99 -18.72 -5.49
CA TYR A 15 -19.99 -19.90 -4.63
C TYR A 15 -21.38 -20.55 -4.53
N ASN A 16 -22.44 -19.73 -4.47
CA ASN A 16 -23.81 -20.22 -4.35
C ASN A 16 -24.22 -21.05 -5.57
N LYS A 17 -23.92 -20.56 -6.77
CA LYS A 17 -24.22 -21.29 -7.99
C LYS A 17 -23.42 -22.59 -8.07
N TYR A 18 -22.10 -22.51 -7.82
CA TYR A 18 -21.25 -23.71 -7.85
C TYR A 18 -21.73 -24.79 -6.88
N ILE A 19 -22.07 -24.40 -5.65
CA ILE A 19 -22.55 -25.34 -4.63
C ILE A 19 -23.91 -25.92 -5.04
N THR A 20 -24.81 -25.09 -5.57
CA THR A 20 -26.15 -25.53 -5.98
C THR A 20 -26.10 -26.49 -7.16
N ASP A 21 -25.28 -26.18 -8.17
CA ASP A 21 -25.14 -26.98 -9.38
C ASP A 21 -24.46 -28.34 -9.12
N ASN A 22 -23.64 -28.44 -8.05
CA ASN A 22 -22.83 -29.61 -7.74
C ASN A 22 -23.21 -30.33 -6.44
N LEU A 23 -24.34 -29.97 -5.82
CA LEU A 23 -24.75 -30.43 -4.47
C LEU A 23 -24.68 -31.96 -4.27
N ASN A 24 -24.93 -32.73 -5.34
CA ASN A 24 -24.94 -34.20 -5.30
C ASN A 24 -23.55 -34.86 -5.35
N ILE A 25 -22.50 -34.10 -5.69
CA ILE A 25 -21.11 -34.60 -5.83
C ILE A 25 -20.14 -33.92 -4.86
N ILE A 26 -20.63 -33.01 -4.02
CA ILE A 26 -19.82 -32.32 -3.01
C ILE A 26 -19.72 -33.22 -1.78
N ASP A 27 -18.49 -33.59 -1.44
CA ASP A 27 -18.18 -34.34 -0.23
C ASP A 27 -17.80 -33.40 0.91
N ILE A 28 -16.99 -32.38 0.62
CA ILE A 28 -16.44 -31.44 1.61
C ILE A 28 -16.42 -30.02 1.04
N ILE A 29 -16.83 -29.06 1.88
CA ILE A 29 -16.62 -27.63 1.66
C ILE A 29 -15.73 -27.10 2.79
N GLU A 30 -14.57 -26.55 2.43
CA GLU A 30 -13.65 -25.92 3.36
C GLU A 30 -13.68 -24.41 3.18
N ILE A 31 -13.88 -23.67 4.27
CA ILE A 31 -13.82 -22.22 4.28
C ILE A 31 -12.44 -21.81 4.79
N VAL A 32 -11.62 -21.25 3.90
CA VAL A 32 -10.31 -20.72 4.24
C VAL A 32 -10.48 -19.24 4.59
N LEU A 33 -10.15 -18.87 5.82
CA LEU A 33 -10.18 -17.48 6.29
C LEU A 33 -8.77 -17.03 6.64
N LYS A 34 -8.50 -15.74 6.43
CA LYS A 34 -7.31 -15.07 6.94
C LYS A 34 -7.62 -14.38 8.26
N THR A 35 -6.68 -14.47 9.19
CA THR A 35 -6.63 -13.63 10.38
C THR A 35 -6.37 -12.16 10.00
N PRO A 36 -6.73 -11.19 10.86
CA PRO A 36 -6.38 -9.79 10.63
C PRO A 36 -4.88 -9.57 10.38
N LYS A 37 -4.01 -10.34 11.06
CA LYS A 37 -2.57 -10.28 10.85
C LYS A 37 -2.17 -10.69 9.44
N GLU A 38 -2.67 -11.82 8.94
CA GLU A 38 -2.35 -12.29 7.59
C GLU A 38 -2.85 -11.32 6.52
N ILE A 39 -4.01 -10.68 6.74
CA ILE A 39 -4.53 -9.64 5.85
C ILE A 39 -3.58 -8.45 5.81
N ILE A 40 -3.15 -7.94 6.97
CA ILE A 40 -2.22 -6.81 7.04
C ILE A 40 -0.86 -7.19 6.44
N ASP A 41 -0.34 -8.39 6.70
CA ASP A 41 0.92 -8.87 6.13
C ASP A 41 0.90 -8.89 4.59
N ASP A 42 -0.22 -9.29 3.98
CA ASP A 42 -0.36 -9.26 2.53
C ASP A 42 -0.41 -7.83 1.96
N TYR A 43 -1.05 -6.89 2.67
CA TYR A 43 -1.00 -5.48 2.30
C TYR A 43 0.42 -4.91 2.44
N LEU A 44 1.15 -5.25 3.51
CA LEU A 44 2.54 -4.83 3.70
C LEU A 44 3.43 -5.34 2.57
N LYS A 45 3.32 -6.63 2.19
CA LYS A 45 4.07 -7.19 1.05
C LYS A 45 3.74 -6.47 -0.26
N SER A 46 2.46 -6.22 -0.51
CA SER A 46 2.02 -5.47 -1.70
C SER A 46 2.56 -4.04 -1.71
N THR A 47 2.65 -3.41 -0.53
CA THR A 47 3.22 -2.07 -0.36
C THR A 47 4.71 -2.04 -0.66
N VAL A 48 5.48 -3.04 -0.23
CA VAL A 48 6.91 -3.17 -0.53
C VAL A 48 7.11 -3.19 -2.04
N ILE A 49 6.39 -4.08 -2.76
CA ILE A 49 6.46 -4.19 -4.22
C ILE A 49 6.07 -2.87 -4.90
N TYR A 50 5.04 -2.20 -4.38
CA TYR A 50 4.62 -0.90 -4.89
C TYR A 50 5.73 0.17 -4.71
N LEU A 51 6.31 0.28 -3.52
CA LEU A 51 7.36 1.24 -3.18
C LEU A 51 8.63 1.00 -4.01
N GLU A 52 9.04 -0.25 -4.24
CA GLU A 52 10.17 -0.59 -5.12
C GLU A 52 10.01 -0.04 -6.55
N ARG A 53 8.77 -0.06 -7.06
CA ARG A 53 8.46 0.43 -8.41
C ARG A 53 8.23 1.94 -8.44
N MET A 54 7.70 2.51 -7.36
CA MET A 54 7.34 3.92 -7.25
C MET A 54 8.56 4.80 -7.02
N LEU A 55 9.45 4.43 -6.09
CA LEU A 55 10.58 5.26 -5.67
C LEU A 55 11.48 5.73 -6.83
N PRO A 56 11.88 4.87 -7.79
CA PRO A 56 12.66 5.31 -8.95
C PRO A 56 11.88 6.23 -9.90
N LYS A 57 10.55 6.11 -9.95
CA LYS A 57 9.71 6.93 -10.83
C LYS A 57 9.49 8.35 -10.31
N LEU A 58 9.74 8.61 -9.03
CA LEU A 58 9.58 9.95 -8.46
C LEU A 58 10.59 10.95 -9.06
N GLU A 59 11.79 10.48 -9.42
CA GLU A 59 12.78 11.30 -10.12
C GLU A 59 12.25 11.72 -11.50
N LEU A 60 11.70 10.77 -12.25
CA LEU A 60 11.10 11.04 -13.56
C LEU A 60 9.89 11.97 -13.47
N LEU A 61 9.06 11.83 -12.42
CA LEU A 61 7.93 12.72 -12.16
C LEU A 61 8.40 14.16 -11.97
N VAL A 62 9.51 14.36 -11.24
CA VAL A 62 10.07 15.70 -11.01
C VAL A 62 10.73 16.28 -12.25
N ASP A 63 11.43 15.48 -13.04
CA ASP A 63 11.96 15.91 -14.34
C ASP A 63 10.83 16.45 -15.25
N ASP A 64 9.68 15.77 -15.27
CA ASP A 64 8.51 16.21 -16.04
C ASP A 64 7.89 17.52 -15.50
N ILE A 65 7.93 17.77 -14.19
CA ILE A 65 7.44 19.02 -13.59
C ILE A 65 8.22 20.23 -14.11
N TYR A 66 9.54 20.09 -14.29
CA TYR A 66 10.38 21.16 -14.85
C TYR A 66 10.02 21.48 -16.31
N LEU A 67 9.56 20.50 -17.08
CA LEU A 67 9.08 20.67 -18.45
C LEU A 67 7.69 21.33 -18.51
N GLY A 68 6.94 21.27 -17.41
CA GLY A 68 5.68 21.98 -17.17
C GLY A 68 4.44 21.08 -17.16
N PHE A 69 3.34 21.65 -16.67
CA PHE A 69 2.07 20.92 -16.48
C PHE A 69 1.38 20.59 -17.82
N SER A 70 1.62 19.37 -18.30
CA SER A 70 0.91 18.78 -19.43
C SER A 70 -0.24 17.88 -18.95
N LYS A 71 -1.16 17.51 -19.85
CA LYS A 71 -2.24 16.54 -19.53
C LYS A 71 -1.69 15.17 -19.11
N ASP A 72 -0.55 14.77 -19.66
CA ASP A 72 0.15 13.53 -19.28
C ASP A 72 0.69 13.60 -17.84
N LEU A 73 1.28 14.74 -17.47
CA LEU A 73 1.78 14.97 -16.11
C LEU A 73 0.65 14.94 -15.06
N TRP A 74 -0.54 15.45 -15.38
CA TRP A 74 -1.70 15.32 -14.50
C TRP A 74 -2.11 13.86 -14.25
N GLY A 75 -1.99 12.99 -15.25
CA GLY A 75 -2.21 11.55 -15.08
C GLY A 75 -1.19 10.94 -14.11
N LYS A 76 0.09 11.29 -14.25
CA LYS A 76 1.16 10.83 -13.34
C LYS A 76 0.94 11.31 -11.91
N PHE A 77 0.41 12.52 -11.72
CA PHE A 77 0.03 13.00 -10.40
C PHE A 77 -1.15 12.22 -9.81
N ALA A 78 -2.18 11.92 -10.61
CA ALA A 78 -3.29 11.10 -10.15
C ALA A 78 -2.80 9.73 -9.63
N ASP A 79 -1.99 9.03 -10.42
CA ASP A 79 -1.38 7.74 -10.03
C ASP A 79 -0.54 7.89 -8.74
N PHE A 80 0.24 8.97 -8.64
CA PHE A 80 1.06 9.26 -7.46
C PHE A 80 0.19 9.47 -6.20
N PHE A 81 -0.88 10.26 -6.30
CA PHE A 81 -1.78 10.53 -5.18
C PHE A 81 -2.58 9.29 -4.76
N GLU A 82 -3.06 8.48 -5.71
CA GLU A 82 -3.70 7.18 -5.39
C GLU A 82 -2.74 6.27 -4.62
N GLY A 83 -1.47 6.25 -5.03
CA GLY A 83 -0.41 5.57 -4.31
C GLY A 83 -0.23 6.05 -2.88
N LEU A 84 -0.16 7.37 -2.67
CA LEU A 84 -0.05 7.97 -1.34
C LEU A 84 -1.27 7.66 -0.46
N GLU A 85 -2.47 7.67 -1.02
CA GLU A 85 -3.69 7.30 -0.30
C GLU A 85 -3.62 5.83 0.17
N SER A 86 -3.25 4.92 -0.73
CA SER A 86 -3.08 3.50 -0.40
C SER A 86 -2.06 3.30 0.72
N ILE A 87 -0.94 4.00 0.69
CA ILE A 87 0.09 3.96 1.73
C ILE A 87 -0.45 4.46 3.07
N THR A 88 -1.18 5.58 3.06
CA THR A 88 -1.75 6.17 4.27
C THR A 88 -2.74 5.22 4.93
N ARG A 89 -3.56 4.52 4.14
CA ARG A 89 -4.51 3.51 4.61
C ARG A 89 -3.81 2.31 5.28
N ILE A 90 -2.67 1.89 4.74
CA ILE A 90 -1.91 0.76 5.30
C ILE A 90 -1.25 1.16 6.62
N LEU A 91 -0.74 2.39 6.70
CA LEU A 91 -0.24 2.97 7.96
C LEU A 91 -1.34 3.11 9.01
N GLU A 92 -2.57 3.47 8.61
CA GLU A 92 -3.74 3.45 9.48
C GLU A 92 -4.03 2.06 10.03
N MET A 93 -4.10 1.05 9.14
CA MET A 93 -4.32 -0.33 9.55
C MET A 93 -3.26 -0.83 10.54
N LEU A 94 -1.98 -0.48 10.33
CA LEU A 94 -0.91 -0.79 11.27
C LEU A 94 -1.10 -0.14 12.64
N CYS A 95 -1.43 1.16 12.66
CA CYS A 95 -1.67 1.91 13.89
C CYS A 95 -2.85 1.36 14.69
N ASP A 96 -3.96 1.04 14.02
CA ASP A 96 -5.16 0.49 14.64
C ASP A 96 -4.94 -0.92 15.18
N ASN A 97 -4.03 -1.67 14.55
CA ASN A 97 -3.69 -3.04 14.93
C ASN A 97 -2.32 -3.15 15.60
N LYS A 98 -1.89 -2.11 16.32
CA LYS A 98 -0.54 -2.02 16.91
C LYS A 98 -0.11 -3.18 17.81
N LYS A 99 -1.05 -3.94 18.35
CA LYS A 99 -0.76 -5.11 19.20
C LYS A 99 -0.28 -6.33 18.40
N LEU A 100 -0.52 -6.36 17.08
CA LEU A 100 -0.14 -7.48 16.20
C LEU A 100 1.33 -7.42 15.75
N TYR A 101 2.02 -6.32 16.02
CA TYR A 101 3.38 -6.05 15.55
C TYR A 101 4.22 -5.39 16.64
N HIS A 102 5.48 -5.78 16.73
CA HIS A 102 6.46 -5.10 17.58
C HIS A 102 7.24 -4.06 16.78
N GLY A 103 7.50 -2.90 17.38
CA GLY A 103 8.38 -1.88 16.81
C GLY A 103 7.75 -1.04 15.69
N ILE A 104 6.45 -0.77 15.75
CA ILE A 104 5.76 0.07 14.76
C ILE A 104 5.84 1.57 15.06
N ASP A 105 6.55 1.98 16.12
CA ASP A 105 6.62 3.38 16.56
C ASP A 105 7.17 4.29 15.44
N ASN A 106 8.12 3.77 14.66
CA ASN A 106 8.65 4.47 13.48
C ASN A 106 7.58 4.64 12.39
N CYS A 107 6.70 3.66 12.18
CA CYS A 107 5.58 3.79 11.25
C CYS A 107 4.58 4.87 11.67
N ILE A 108 4.36 5.07 12.98
CA ILE A 108 3.52 6.16 13.50
C ILE A 108 4.14 7.52 13.17
N ILE A 109 5.45 7.66 13.38
CA ILE A 109 6.20 8.89 13.06
C ILE A 109 6.15 9.16 11.55
N ILE A 110 6.39 8.13 10.74
CA ILE A 110 6.33 8.19 9.28
C ILE A 110 4.93 8.61 8.81
N LYS A 111 3.86 8.04 9.37
CA LYS A 111 2.48 8.44 9.05
C LYS A 111 2.26 9.93 9.28
N LYS A 112 2.72 10.44 10.42
CA LYS A 112 2.58 11.86 10.75
C LYS A 112 3.36 12.72 9.77
N LYS A 113 4.63 12.40 9.50
CA LYS A 113 5.46 13.14 8.54
C LYS A 113 4.82 13.13 7.15
N LEU A 114 4.42 11.97 6.64
CA LEU A 114 3.80 11.85 5.33
C LEU A 114 2.52 12.68 5.21
N SER A 115 1.70 12.73 6.27
CA SER A 115 0.50 13.56 6.32
C SER A 115 0.82 15.05 6.26
N GLU A 116 1.89 15.49 6.92
CA GLU A 116 2.39 16.87 6.88
C GLU A 116 2.89 17.20 5.46
N GLU A 117 3.65 16.32 4.82
CA GLU A 117 4.16 16.56 3.46
C GLU A 117 3.08 16.55 2.39
N ILE A 118 2.05 15.70 2.51
CA ILE A 118 0.88 15.74 1.62
C ILE A 118 0.17 17.10 1.73
N LYS A 119 0.07 17.65 2.95
CA LYS A 119 -0.50 18.98 3.16
C LYS A 119 0.37 20.07 2.53
N ASN A 120 1.68 20.03 2.75
CA ASN A 120 2.62 20.98 2.15
C ASN A 120 2.53 20.94 0.61
N LEU A 121 2.45 19.74 0.04
CA LEU A 121 2.32 19.52 -1.40
C LEU A 121 1.02 20.15 -1.92
N SER A 122 -0.10 19.95 -1.23
CA SER A 122 -1.37 20.58 -1.56
C SER A 122 -1.29 22.11 -1.57
N GLU A 123 -0.61 22.73 -0.59
CA GLU A 123 -0.40 24.18 -0.59
C GLU A 123 0.50 24.63 -1.76
N ALA A 124 1.56 23.87 -2.07
CA ALA A 124 2.45 24.16 -3.19
C ALA A 124 1.71 24.15 -4.54
N PHE A 125 0.77 23.21 -4.73
CA PHE A 125 -0.10 23.19 -5.91
C PHE A 125 -1.01 24.41 -6.02
N LYS A 126 -1.53 24.95 -4.91
CA LYS A 126 -2.40 26.14 -4.94
C LYS A 126 -1.69 27.41 -5.39
N ILE A 127 -0.40 27.52 -5.07
CA ILE A 127 0.44 28.65 -5.48
C ILE A 127 1.19 28.39 -6.78
N GLU A 128 0.96 27.22 -7.40
CA GLU A 128 1.58 26.78 -8.67
C GLU A 128 3.12 26.80 -8.67
N ASP A 129 3.74 26.65 -7.49
CA ASP A 129 5.19 26.69 -7.33
C ASP A 129 5.82 25.33 -7.69
N ARG A 130 6.25 25.22 -8.95
CA ARG A 130 6.83 23.99 -9.50
C ARG A 130 8.13 23.57 -8.82
N VAL A 131 8.94 24.53 -8.38
CA VAL A 131 10.21 24.23 -7.70
C VAL A 131 9.88 23.63 -6.34
N TYR A 132 8.96 24.26 -5.60
CA TYR A 132 8.57 23.77 -4.31
C TYR A 132 7.85 22.41 -4.36
N ILE A 133 6.98 22.19 -5.35
CA ILE A 133 6.35 20.87 -5.61
C ILE A 133 7.43 19.80 -5.84
N SER A 134 8.43 20.11 -6.68
CA SER A 134 9.53 19.20 -7.01
C SER A 134 10.36 18.87 -5.77
N ASP A 135 10.71 19.88 -4.97
CA ASP A 135 11.50 19.71 -3.76
C ASP A 135 10.76 18.87 -2.71
N LEU A 136 9.47 19.11 -2.51
CA LEU A 136 8.65 18.30 -1.61
C LEU A 136 8.60 16.84 -2.05
N ILE A 137 8.46 16.56 -3.35
CA ILE A 137 8.41 15.18 -3.85
C ILE A 137 9.75 14.47 -3.63
N ILE A 138 10.87 15.09 -3.98
CA ILE A 138 12.19 14.44 -3.99
C ILE A 138 12.86 14.42 -2.62
N TYR A 139 12.81 15.52 -1.87
CA TYR A 139 13.59 15.63 -0.64
C TYR A 139 12.78 15.27 0.60
N GLU A 140 11.44 15.40 0.55
CA GLU A 140 10.61 15.09 1.71
C GLU A 140 9.80 13.81 1.55
N ILE A 141 8.97 13.71 0.51
CA ILE A 141 8.07 12.56 0.32
C ILE A 141 8.88 11.31 -0.02
N LYS A 142 9.76 11.36 -1.03
CA LYS A 142 10.60 10.20 -1.41
C LYS A 142 11.39 9.68 -0.22
N VAL A 143 12.07 10.56 0.54
CA VAL A 143 12.82 10.18 1.74
C VAL A 143 11.91 9.51 2.78
N THR A 144 10.71 10.05 3.00
CA THR A 144 9.72 9.46 3.92
C THR A 144 9.25 8.08 3.45
N LEU A 145 9.05 7.90 2.14
CA LEU A 145 8.68 6.62 1.54
C LEU A 145 9.83 5.59 1.57
N GLU A 146 11.08 6.02 1.44
CA GLU A 146 12.26 5.16 1.63
C GLU A 146 12.39 4.69 3.08
N SER A 147 12.12 5.56 4.05
CA SER A 147 12.04 5.19 5.46
C SER A 147 10.92 4.16 5.68
N LEU A 148 9.74 4.39 5.10
CA LEU A 148 8.62 3.45 5.18
C LEU A 148 9.00 2.08 4.61
N TYR A 149 9.62 2.06 3.43
CA TYR A 149 10.08 0.85 2.77
C TYR A 149 11.00 0.01 3.68
N LYS A 150 11.94 0.66 4.37
CA LYS A 150 12.84 0.00 5.32
C LYS A 150 12.09 -0.56 6.53
N GLU A 151 11.19 0.23 7.12
CA GLU A 151 10.43 -0.20 8.30
C GLU A 151 9.50 -1.38 8.00
N ILE A 152 8.79 -1.36 6.87
CA ILE A 152 7.92 -2.48 6.47
C ILE A 152 8.75 -3.76 6.28
N ASN A 153 9.93 -3.68 5.66
CA ASN A 153 10.81 -4.83 5.51
C ASN A 153 11.31 -5.36 6.87
N ILE A 154 11.61 -4.48 7.84
CA ILE A 154 11.97 -4.91 9.20
C ILE A 154 10.80 -5.66 9.86
N ILE A 155 9.57 -5.13 9.73
CA ILE A 155 8.36 -5.75 10.28
C ILE A 155 8.14 -7.14 9.67
N LEU A 156 8.19 -7.25 8.35
CA LEU A 156 7.99 -8.52 7.63
C LEU A 156 9.09 -9.54 7.94
N ASN A 157 10.35 -9.12 7.99
CA ASN A 157 11.47 -10.03 8.30
C ASN A 157 11.45 -10.52 9.75
N LYS A 158 11.04 -9.69 10.71
CA LYS A 158 10.87 -10.13 12.11
C LYS A 158 9.73 -11.13 12.28
N CYS A 159 8.71 -11.09 11.42
CA CYS A 159 7.61 -12.06 11.45
C CYS A 159 8.02 -13.45 10.95
N ASN A 160 9.09 -13.58 10.17
CA ASN A 160 9.60 -14.87 9.67
C ASN A 160 10.37 -15.71 10.72
N TYR A 161 10.61 -15.17 11.93
CA TYR A 161 11.36 -15.85 13.01
C TYR A 161 10.47 -16.41 14.13
N ILE A 162 9.15 -16.39 13.97
CA ILE A 162 8.22 -17.02 14.92
C ILE A 162 7.75 -18.35 14.31
N ILE A 163 8.60 -19.38 14.40
CA ILE A 163 8.25 -20.80 14.21
C ILE A 163 8.77 -21.55 15.44
#